data_AF-A0A2W1MNR5-F1
#
_entry.id   AF-A0A2W1MNR5-F1
#
_cell.length_a   1.000
_cell.length_b   1.000
_cell.length_c   1.000
_cell.angle_alpha   90.00
_cell.angle_beta   90.00
_cell.angle_gamma   90.00
#
_symmetry.space_group_name_H-M   'P 1'
#
loop_
_entity.id
_entity.type
_entity.pdbx_description
1 polymer ?
#
loop_
_entity_poly.entity_id
_entity_poly.type
_entity_poly.pdbx_seq_one_letter_code
_entity_poly.pdbx_strand_id
1 'polypeptide(L)'
;MTIVLTDLNQPRSQYPREEVEDSSFEVIKSRVVNRIKVPKLTGRQKTIKKDELEMEDFSTGDAAGQRNDTTGKAVLVDREFGVNSSGMLYEMWKSFERLKAAQQIDHLWWFVPPSDKHSNSDFQCIAFKDDFRDPQITKWLSLRNGGQRGLLLILVRVQRKFILIVEIQRDEWIDKYGIYKEDSFSGLVCEVADSSEATQIFNELNDYLPSRKGVFPGFKSSLPNNIKVFEHRSTGNPDGWCDATAVLALSKMEVKVRRPQTLDTEKLEQD
;
A
#
# COMPACT_ATOMS: atom_id res chain seq x y z
N MET A 1 28.17 -2.17 -13.95
CA MET A 1 27.03 -3.11 -13.96
C MET A 1 26.76 -3.49 -12.51
N THR A 2 25.81 -2.82 -11.88
CA THR A 2 25.56 -2.91 -10.43
C THR A 2 24.51 -3.98 -10.20
N ILE A 3 24.90 -5.12 -9.62
CA ILE A 3 23.94 -6.15 -9.19
C ILE A 3 23.49 -5.76 -7.79
N VAL A 4 22.29 -5.20 -7.70
CA VAL A 4 21.61 -4.99 -6.42
C VAL A 4 21.02 -6.33 -6.01
N LEU A 5 21.57 -6.92 -4.94
CA LEU A 5 20.99 -8.08 -4.26
C LEU A 5 19.97 -7.56 -3.24
N THR A 6 18.71 -7.45 -3.65
CA THR A 6 17.59 -7.45 -2.69
C THR A 6 17.18 -8.89 -2.41
N ASP A 7 16.56 -9.14 -1.26
CA ASP A 7 16.09 -10.46 -0.83
C ASP A 7 15.10 -11.14 -1.80
N LEU A 8 14.57 -10.37 -2.76
CA LEU A 8 13.75 -10.84 -3.88
C LEU A 8 14.47 -11.85 -4.80
N ASN A 9 15.80 -11.91 -4.79
CA ASN A 9 16.61 -12.78 -5.64
C ASN A 9 17.39 -13.87 -4.88
N GLN A 10 17.07 -14.14 -3.60
CA GLN A 10 17.67 -15.31 -2.93
C GLN A 10 17.14 -16.61 -3.55
N PRO A 11 18.01 -17.57 -3.91
CA PRO A 11 17.57 -18.88 -4.35
C PRO A 11 16.69 -19.54 -3.28
N ARG A 12 15.56 -20.12 -3.70
CA ARG A 12 14.62 -20.78 -2.78
C ARG A 12 15.32 -21.95 -2.06
N SER A 13 15.55 -21.77 -0.76
CA SER A 13 15.96 -22.83 0.17
C SER A 13 14.91 -23.95 0.20
N GLN A 14 15.35 -25.21 0.32
CA GLN A 14 14.48 -26.39 0.40
C GLN A 14 13.96 -26.67 1.82
N TYR A 15 14.34 -25.85 2.82
CA TYR A 15 13.99 -26.06 4.22
C TYR A 15 12.68 -25.36 4.62
N PRO A 16 11.97 -25.88 5.64
CA PRO A 16 10.75 -25.26 6.15
C PRO A 16 11.06 -23.85 6.72
N ARG A 17 10.07 -22.95 6.63
CA ARG A 17 10.21 -21.53 7.00
C ARG A 17 9.15 -21.18 8.04
N GLU A 18 9.55 -20.36 8.99
CA GLU A 18 8.63 -19.71 9.93
C GLU A 18 8.90 -18.20 9.87
N GLU A 19 7.84 -17.43 9.72
CA GLU A 19 7.87 -15.97 9.71
C GLU A 19 7.58 -15.49 11.13
N VAL A 20 8.56 -14.85 11.76
CA VAL A 20 8.48 -14.36 13.15
C VAL A 20 8.47 -12.84 13.13
N GLU A 21 7.41 -12.21 13.65
CA GLU A 21 7.32 -10.75 13.85
C GLU A 21 7.88 -10.40 15.24
N ASP A 22 9.07 -9.77 15.30
CA ASP A 22 9.66 -9.26 16.55
C ASP A 22 10.38 -7.92 16.31
N SER A 23 9.95 -6.88 17.01
CA SER A 23 10.41 -5.49 16.87
C SER A 23 11.65 -5.15 17.69
N SER A 24 12.27 -6.14 18.37
CA SER A 24 13.35 -5.90 19.32
C SER A 24 14.79 -6.06 18.79
N PHE A 25 14.99 -6.27 17.48
CA PHE A 25 16.32 -6.53 16.92
C PHE A 25 17.02 -5.28 16.35
N GLU A 26 18.29 -5.04 16.75
CA GLU A 26 19.20 -4.07 16.13
C GLU A 26 20.32 -4.76 15.33
N VAL A 27 20.65 -4.21 14.15
CA VAL A 27 21.71 -4.74 13.25
C VAL A 27 23.08 -4.18 13.65
N ILE A 28 23.94 -5.01 14.25
CA ILE A 28 25.18 -4.55 14.89
C ILE A 28 26.38 -4.35 13.91
N LYS A 29 26.45 -5.06 12.77
CA LYS A 29 27.45 -4.80 11.68
C LYS A 29 27.29 -5.72 10.47
N SER A 30 27.61 -5.23 9.27
CA SER A 30 27.78 -6.05 8.06
C SER A 30 29.26 -6.15 7.65
N ARG A 31 29.73 -7.36 7.28
CA ARG A 31 31.09 -7.58 6.73
C ARG A 31 31.05 -7.59 5.20
N VAL A 32 32.08 -7.03 4.55
CA VAL A 32 32.23 -7.09 3.09
C VAL A 32 32.78 -8.47 2.68
N VAL A 33 32.13 -9.13 1.72
CA VAL A 33 32.55 -10.43 1.17
C VAL A 33 32.88 -10.30 -0.31
N ASN A 34 34.15 -10.50 -0.67
CA ASN A 34 34.59 -10.63 -2.06
C ASN A 34 34.37 -12.08 -2.54
N ARG A 35 33.57 -12.28 -3.61
CA ARG A 35 33.32 -13.61 -4.20
C ARG A 35 34.02 -13.74 -5.56
N ILE A 36 34.78 -14.83 -5.73
CA ILE A 36 35.32 -15.29 -7.02
C ILE A 36 34.32 -16.29 -7.62
N LYS A 37 33.98 -16.15 -8.91
CA LYS A 37 33.09 -17.09 -9.62
C LYS A 37 33.88 -18.28 -10.18
N VAL A 38 33.45 -19.49 -9.85
CA VAL A 38 33.89 -20.73 -10.51
C VAL A 38 32.68 -21.31 -11.26
N PRO A 39 32.77 -21.63 -12.56
CA PRO A 39 31.66 -22.25 -13.28
C PRO A 39 31.58 -23.75 -12.96
N LYS A 40 30.37 -24.28 -12.76
CA LYS A 40 30.13 -25.73 -12.65
C LYS A 40 29.24 -26.24 -13.77
N LEU A 41 29.64 -27.39 -14.31
CA LEU A 41 28.96 -28.20 -15.31
C LEU A 41 27.70 -28.89 -14.75
N THR A 42 26.78 -29.16 -15.68
CA THR A 42 25.42 -29.70 -15.58
C THR A 42 25.18 -30.92 -14.67
N GLY A 43 23.97 -30.98 -14.09
CA GLY A 43 23.28 -32.21 -13.65
C GLY A 43 21.91 -31.92 -13.03
N ARG A 44 20.84 -32.59 -13.50
CA ARG A 44 19.47 -32.51 -12.91
C ARG A 44 19.43 -33.24 -11.57
N GLN A 45 19.03 -32.55 -10.50
CA GLN A 45 18.67 -33.20 -9.23
C GLN A 45 17.16 -33.50 -9.19
N LYS A 46 16.83 -34.73 -8.77
CA LYS A 46 15.46 -35.20 -8.49
C LYS A 46 15.27 -35.16 -6.97
N THR A 47 14.28 -34.42 -6.49
CA THR A 47 14.01 -34.27 -5.05
C THR A 47 13.04 -35.35 -4.56
N ILE A 48 13.35 -35.98 -3.43
CA ILE A 48 12.47 -36.88 -2.68
C ILE A 48 12.07 -36.12 -1.41
N LYS A 49 10.78 -36.11 -1.04
CA LYS A 49 10.31 -35.54 0.24
C LYS A 49 10.74 -36.46 1.39
N LYS A 50 11.36 -35.90 2.42
CA LYS A 50 11.63 -36.56 3.70
C LYS A 50 10.66 -35.95 4.72
N ASP A 51 10.04 -36.80 5.54
CA ASP A 51 9.01 -36.43 6.51
C ASP A 51 9.47 -35.28 7.43
N GLU A 52 8.53 -34.39 7.74
CA GLU A 52 8.73 -33.14 8.49
C GLU A 52 9.13 -33.44 9.94
N LEU A 53 10.34 -33.03 10.32
CA LEU A 53 10.78 -32.91 11.71
C LEU A 53 10.36 -31.55 12.25
N GLU A 54 9.82 -31.52 13.48
CA GLU A 54 9.54 -30.26 14.19
C GLU A 54 10.84 -29.48 14.39
N MET A 55 10.81 -28.18 14.07
CA MET A 55 11.99 -27.31 14.13
C MET A 55 12.08 -26.69 15.53
N GLU A 56 13.28 -26.69 16.10
CA GLU A 56 13.53 -26.24 17.48
C GLU A 56 14.30 -24.89 17.53
N ASP A 57 15.04 -24.54 16.47
CA ASP A 57 15.91 -23.37 16.41
C ASP A 57 15.67 -22.54 15.12
N PHE A 58 15.89 -21.22 15.15
CA PHE A 58 15.76 -20.35 13.97
C PHE A 58 17.01 -19.49 13.72
N SER A 59 17.42 -19.36 12.45
CA SER A 59 18.58 -18.54 12.04
C SER A 59 18.26 -17.65 10.83
N THR A 60 18.82 -16.44 10.82
CA THR A 60 18.73 -15.47 9.69
C THR A 60 19.80 -15.69 8.62
N GLY A 61 20.76 -16.59 8.84
CA GLY A 61 21.83 -16.93 7.90
C GLY A 61 21.47 -18.03 6.89
N ASP A 62 22.32 -18.26 5.89
CA ASP A 62 22.21 -19.44 5.04
C ASP A 62 22.44 -20.72 5.89
N ALA A 63 21.47 -21.64 5.88
CA ALA A 63 21.49 -22.90 6.63
C ALA A 63 22.71 -23.82 6.32
N ALA A 64 23.47 -23.51 5.27
CA ALA A 64 24.69 -24.25 4.94
C ALA A 64 25.81 -24.10 6.00
N GLY A 65 25.68 -23.16 6.96
CA GLY A 65 26.69 -22.89 7.98
C GLY A 65 26.63 -23.79 9.22
N GLN A 66 25.45 -24.30 9.60
CA GLN A 66 25.31 -25.17 10.78
C GLN A 66 24.45 -26.39 10.43
N ARG A 67 25.08 -27.56 10.49
CA ARG A 67 24.49 -28.87 10.16
C ARG A 67 23.59 -29.39 11.29
N ASN A 68 22.51 -28.68 11.62
CA ASN A 68 21.46 -29.22 12.48
C ASN A 68 20.15 -29.25 11.69
N ASP A 69 19.59 -30.45 11.52
CA ASP A 69 18.37 -30.69 10.74
C ASP A 69 17.10 -30.10 11.40
N THR A 70 17.22 -29.49 12.58
CA THR A 70 16.15 -28.85 13.37
C THR A 70 16.16 -27.32 13.30
N THR A 71 17.11 -26.70 12.58
CA THR A 71 17.22 -25.24 12.49
C THR A 71 16.48 -24.68 11.26
N GLY A 72 15.35 -24.02 11.50
CA GLY A 72 14.57 -23.29 10.50
C GLY A 72 15.21 -21.97 10.08
N LYS A 73 14.86 -21.48 8.89
CA LYS A 73 15.27 -20.15 8.43
C LYS A 73 14.22 -19.13 8.84
N ALA A 74 14.56 -18.23 9.76
CA ALA A 74 13.78 -17.03 10.03
C ALA A 74 14.10 -16.00 8.93
N VAL A 75 13.08 -15.61 8.17
CA VAL A 75 13.17 -14.46 7.29
C VAL A 75 12.40 -13.35 7.99
N LEU A 76 13.10 -12.29 8.38
CA LEU A 76 12.45 -11.04 8.77
C LEU A 76 11.77 -10.50 7.50
N VAL A 77 10.45 -10.69 7.43
CA VAL A 77 9.63 -9.89 6.53
C VAL A 77 9.40 -8.61 7.30
N ASP A 78 10.27 -7.63 7.04
CA ASP A 78 9.96 -6.28 7.43
C ASP A 78 8.67 -5.90 6.68
N ARG A 79 7.52 -5.95 7.36
CA ARG A 79 6.30 -5.30 6.87
C ARG A 79 6.45 -3.80 7.12
N GLU A 80 7.54 -3.23 6.62
CA GLU A 80 7.59 -1.84 6.24
C GLU A 80 6.66 -1.67 5.03
N PHE A 81 5.34 -1.60 5.28
CA PHE A 81 4.54 -0.60 4.58
C PHE A 81 4.80 0.77 5.24
N GLY A 82 6.07 1.07 5.50
CA GLY A 82 6.57 2.38 5.82
C GLY A 82 6.42 3.22 4.57
N VAL A 83 5.70 4.32 4.72
CA VAL A 83 5.36 5.29 3.69
C VAL A 83 6.64 5.93 3.14
N ASN A 84 7.28 5.25 2.19
CA ASN A 84 8.23 5.86 1.27
C ASN A 84 7.56 6.18 -0.08
N SER A 85 6.22 6.26 -0.11
CA SER A 85 5.46 6.50 -1.34
C SER A 85 5.45 7.98 -1.70
N SER A 86 6.37 8.39 -2.58
CA SER A 86 6.25 9.60 -3.38
C SER A 86 5.18 9.41 -4.49
N GLY A 87 3.93 9.14 -4.09
CA GLY A 87 2.87 8.66 -4.99
C GLY A 87 1.50 9.26 -4.70
N MET A 88 0.53 8.97 -5.58
CA MET A 88 -0.81 9.58 -5.56
C MET A 88 -1.55 9.41 -4.23
N LEU A 89 -1.41 8.25 -3.58
CA LEU A 89 -2.09 7.96 -2.31
C LEU A 89 -1.63 8.88 -1.17
N TYR A 90 -0.32 9.02 -1.01
CA TYR A 90 0.26 9.89 -0.01
C TYR A 90 -0.16 11.34 -0.22
N GLU A 91 -0.12 11.78 -1.47
CA GLU A 91 -0.46 13.14 -1.84
C GLU A 91 -1.95 13.42 -1.65
N MET A 92 -2.82 12.44 -1.91
CA MET A 92 -4.24 12.55 -1.58
C MET A 92 -4.46 12.69 -0.07
N TRP A 93 -3.77 11.89 0.75
CA TRP A 93 -3.82 12.03 2.22
C TRP A 93 -3.35 13.42 2.68
N LYS A 94 -2.19 13.88 2.18
CA LYS A 94 -1.65 15.22 2.47
C LYS A 94 -2.59 16.34 2.04
N SER A 95 -3.27 16.21 0.91
CA SER A 95 -4.30 17.16 0.48
C SER A 95 -5.44 17.28 1.50
N PHE A 96 -5.90 16.18 2.08
CA PHE A 96 -6.91 16.24 3.14
C PHE A 96 -6.35 16.79 4.46
N GLU A 97 -5.10 16.49 4.81
CA GLU A 97 -4.44 17.11 5.97
C GLU A 97 -4.39 18.64 5.82
N ARG A 98 -4.04 19.14 4.62
CA ARG A 98 -4.07 20.58 4.29
C ARG A 98 -5.48 21.16 4.40
N LEU A 99 -6.51 20.47 3.91
CA LEU A 99 -7.90 20.89 4.07
C LEU A 99 -8.31 20.97 5.55
N LYS A 100 -7.87 20.03 6.39
CA LYS A 100 -8.11 20.05 7.84
C LYS A 100 -7.39 21.23 8.50
N ALA A 101 -6.12 21.45 8.17
CA ALA A 101 -5.34 22.58 8.68
C ALA A 101 -5.98 23.93 8.30
N ALA A 102 -6.53 24.03 7.08
CA ALA A 102 -7.28 25.19 6.60
C ALA A 102 -8.73 25.27 7.13
N GLN A 103 -9.11 24.42 8.10
CA GLN A 103 -10.43 24.36 8.72
C GLN A 103 -11.58 24.19 7.71
N GLN A 104 -11.31 23.57 6.56
CA GLN A 104 -12.31 23.25 5.55
C GLN A 104 -13.05 21.94 5.85
N ILE A 105 -12.45 21.08 6.67
CA ILE A 105 -13.04 19.83 7.17
C ILE A 105 -12.87 19.76 8.68
N ASP A 106 -13.85 19.15 9.36
CA ASP A 106 -13.90 19.10 10.82
C ASP A 106 -12.94 18.02 11.35
N HIS A 107 -12.94 16.85 10.71
CA HIS A 107 -12.11 15.73 11.10
C HIS A 107 -11.64 14.90 9.90
N LEU A 108 -10.53 14.21 10.09
CA LEU A 108 -9.87 13.35 9.11
C LEU A 108 -9.35 12.11 9.84
N TRP A 109 -9.65 10.94 9.27
CA TRP A 109 -9.14 9.65 9.71
C TRP A 109 -8.82 8.78 8.49
N TRP A 110 -7.84 7.90 8.62
CA TRP A 110 -7.81 6.69 7.80
C TRP A 110 -8.53 5.58 8.56
N PHE A 111 -9.25 4.75 7.82
CA PHE A 111 -10.19 3.78 8.37
C PHE A 111 -9.73 2.34 8.09
N VAL A 112 -9.68 1.51 9.13
CA VAL A 112 -9.45 0.07 9.04
C VAL A 112 -10.72 -0.66 9.49
N PRO A 113 -11.44 -1.30 8.57
CA PRO A 113 -12.55 -2.18 8.92
C PRO A 113 -12.07 -3.28 9.88
N PRO A 114 -12.90 -3.67 10.86
CA PRO A 114 -14.33 -3.36 10.94
C PRO A 114 -14.69 -2.05 11.66
N SER A 115 -13.78 -1.38 12.38
CA SER A 115 -14.18 -0.22 13.19
C SER A 115 -13.08 0.78 13.54
N ASP A 116 -11.83 0.54 13.17
CA ASP A 116 -10.71 1.33 13.68
C ASP A 116 -10.52 2.61 12.86
N LYS A 117 -10.51 3.75 13.56
CA LYS A 117 -10.25 5.07 12.99
C LYS A 117 -8.96 5.60 13.57
N HIS A 118 -8.05 6.00 12.71
CA HIS A 118 -6.74 6.45 13.11
C HIS A 118 -6.49 7.86 12.56
N SER A 119 -5.92 8.73 13.39
CA SER A 119 -5.60 10.12 13.02
C SER A 119 -4.17 10.54 13.29
N ASN A 120 -3.41 9.76 14.07
CA ASN A 120 -2.12 10.16 14.64
C ASN A 120 -0.95 9.25 14.20
N SER A 121 -1.20 8.38 13.22
CA SER A 121 -0.23 7.44 12.69
C SER A 121 -0.24 7.52 11.16
N ASP A 122 0.81 7.00 10.54
CA ASP A 122 0.86 6.83 9.10
C ASP A 122 -0.34 6.02 8.62
N PHE A 123 -0.90 6.42 7.48
CA PHE A 123 -2.03 5.69 6.90
C PHE A 123 -1.55 4.35 6.37
N GLN A 124 -2.44 3.36 6.39
CA GLN A 124 -2.17 2.05 5.82
C GLN A 124 -3.20 1.72 4.75
N CYS A 125 -2.73 1.00 3.73
CA CYS A 125 -3.62 0.38 2.75
C CYS A 125 -4.08 -0.98 3.27
N ILE A 126 -5.36 -1.27 3.10
CA ILE A 126 -5.93 -2.58 3.42
C ILE A 126 -5.80 -3.46 2.19
N ALA A 127 -5.00 -4.52 2.27
CA ALA A 127 -4.85 -5.47 1.18
C ALA A 127 -6.21 -6.09 0.80
N PHE A 128 -6.43 -6.27 -0.50
CA PHE A 128 -7.59 -7.04 -0.96
C PHE A 128 -7.50 -8.48 -0.47
N LYS A 129 -8.66 -9.14 -0.34
CA LYS A 129 -8.69 -10.59 -0.17
C LYS A 129 -8.11 -11.26 -1.41
N ASP A 130 -7.12 -12.12 -1.21
CA ASP A 130 -6.58 -12.90 -2.31
C ASP A 130 -7.60 -13.96 -2.76
N ASP A 131 -7.72 -14.13 -4.06
CA ASP A 131 -8.47 -15.24 -4.66
C ASP A 131 -7.53 -16.03 -5.57
N PHE A 132 -6.81 -16.96 -4.96
CA PHE A 132 -5.86 -17.87 -5.61
C PHE A 132 -6.47 -18.75 -6.72
N ARG A 133 -7.80 -18.72 -6.88
CA ARG A 133 -8.51 -19.49 -7.91
C ARG A 133 -8.43 -18.86 -9.29
N ASP A 134 -8.32 -17.53 -9.37
CA ASP A 134 -8.20 -16.82 -10.64
C ASP A 134 -6.79 -16.19 -10.78
N PRO A 135 -5.89 -16.80 -11.58
CA PRO A 135 -4.55 -16.29 -11.81
C PRO A 135 -4.51 -14.86 -12.36
N GLN A 136 -5.55 -14.41 -13.07
CA GLN A 136 -5.62 -13.04 -13.58
C GLN A 136 -5.89 -12.05 -12.44
N ILE A 137 -6.73 -12.43 -11.48
CA ILE A 137 -6.99 -11.64 -10.27
C ILE A 137 -5.74 -11.59 -9.40
N THR A 138 -5.13 -12.74 -9.07
CA THR A 138 -3.90 -12.78 -8.26
C THR A 138 -2.78 -11.96 -8.90
N LYS A 139 -2.62 -12.04 -10.23
CA LYS A 139 -1.64 -11.22 -10.95
C LYS A 139 -1.95 -9.74 -10.86
N TRP A 140 -3.22 -9.33 -10.99
CA TRP A 140 -3.60 -7.94 -10.82
C TRP A 140 -3.35 -7.49 -9.38
N LEU A 141 -3.68 -8.29 -8.38
CA LEU A 141 -3.45 -7.98 -6.97
C LEU A 141 -1.97 -7.84 -6.60
N SER A 142 -1.05 -8.43 -7.37
CA SER A 142 0.38 -8.34 -7.10
C SER A 142 0.97 -7.04 -7.64
N LEU A 143 1.63 -6.25 -6.79
CA LEU A 143 2.33 -5.04 -7.22
C LEU A 143 3.70 -5.36 -7.81
N ARG A 144 4.19 -4.52 -8.74
CA ARG A 144 5.47 -4.74 -9.43
C ARG A 144 6.69 -4.66 -8.52
N ASN A 145 6.64 -3.80 -7.52
CA ASN A 145 7.68 -3.61 -6.50
C ASN A 145 7.60 -4.65 -5.37
N GLY A 146 6.67 -5.61 -5.46
CA GLY A 146 6.37 -6.54 -4.39
C GLY A 146 5.22 -6.06 -3.50
N GLY A 147 4.63 -6.99 -2.76
CA GLY A 147 3.45 -6.73 -1.95
C GLY A 147 2.14 -6.90 -2.72
N GLN A 148 1.05 -6.65 -2.01
CA GLN A 148 -0.30 -6.84 -2.49
C GLN A 148 -1.00 -5.49 -2.57
N ARG A 149 -1.68 -5.24 -3.69
CA ARG A 149 -2.52 -4.08 -3.91
C ARG A 149 -3.59 -4.02 -2.83
N GLY A 150 -3.81 -2.82 -2.29
CA GLY A 150 -4.86 -2.56 -1.32
C GLY A 150 -5.71 -1.32 -1.62
N LEU A 151 -6.56 -1.01 -0.65
CA LEU A 151 -7.40 0.18 -0.60
C LEU A 151 -6.97 1.11 0.53
N LEU A 152 -6.87 2.40 0.22
CA LEU A 152 -6.85 3.45 1.22
C LEU A 152 -8.28 3.94 1.44
N LEU A 153 -8.75 3.86 2.67
CA LEU A 153 -10.06 4.37 3.10
C LEU A 153 -9.85 5.63 3.94
N ILE A 154 -10.27 6.78 3.43
CA ILE A 154 -10.20 8.05 4.14
C ILE A 154 -11.60 8.43 4.59
N LEU A 155 -11.79 8.61 5.88
CA LEU A 155 -13.03 9.09 6.46
C LEU A 155 -12.90 10.56 6.85
N VAL A 156 -13.77 11.39 6.30
CA VAL A 156 -13.81 12.83 6.56
C VAL A 156 -15.13 13.18 7.23
N ARG A 157 -15.07 14.00 8.28
CA ARG A 157 -16.27 14.67 8.81
C ARG A 157 -16.26 16.12 8.35
N VAL A 158 -17.32 16.54 7.69
CA VAL A 158 -17.47 17.92 7.17
C VAL A 158 -18.94 18.29 7.10
N GLN A 159 -19.32 19.46 7.60
CA GLN A 159 -20.71 19.97 7.57
C GLN A 159 -21.72 18.96 8.15
N ARG A 160 -21.33 18.26 9.22
CA ARG A 160 -22.11 17.18 9.89
C ARG A 160 -22.32 15.91 9.07
N LYS A 161 -21.69 15.77 7.91
CA LYS A 161 -21.69 14.55 7.09
C LYS A 161 -20.43 13.73 7.35
N PHE A 162 -20.55 12.41 7.28
CA PHE A 162 -19.39 11.53 7.14
C PHE A 162 -19.23 11.14 5.67
N ILE A 163 -18.08 11.47 5.11
CA ILE A 163 -17.74 11.19 3.73
C ILE A 163 -16.61 10.18 3.72
N LEU A 164 -16.84 9.06 3.05
CA LEU A 164 -15.84 8.03 2.78
C LEU A 164 -15.24 8.28 1.39
N ILE A 165 -13.92 8.40 1.34
CA ILE A 165 -13.12 8.44 0.12
C ILE A 165 -12.34 7.14 0.04
N VAL A 166 -12.36 6.52 -1.14
CA VAL A 166 -11.67 5.26 -1.42
C VAL A 166 -10.71 5.45 -2.57
N GLU A 167 -9.46 5.10 -2.34
CA GLU A 167 -8.40 5.10 -3.35
C GLU A 167 -7.77 3.72 -3.45
N ILE A 168 -7.38 3.32 -4.66
CA ILE A 168 -6.71 2.05 -4.92
C ILE A 168 -5.21 2.29 -4.97
N GLN A 169 -4.44 1.40 -4.34
CA GLN A 169 -2.99 1.40 -4.44
C GLN A 169 -2.54 1.07 -5.87
N ARG A 170 -1.63 1.90 -6.40
CA ARG A 170 -1.22 1.87 -7.81
C ARG A 170 0.11 1.15 -7.97
N ASP A 171 0.32 0.52 -9.12
CA ASP A 171 1.69 0.19 -9.53
C ASP A 171 2.42 1.47 -9.93
N GLU A 172 3.66 1.56 -9.49
CA GLU A 172 4.61 2.60 -9.89
C GLU A 172 5.70 1.97 -10.74
N TRP A 173 6.11 2.63 -11.83
CA TRP A 173 7.21 2.17 -12.66
C TRP A 173 7.91 3.31 -13.39
N ILE A 174 9.16 3.10 -13.75
CA ILE A 174 9.89 3.97 -14.67
C ILE A 174 9.77 3.37 -16.07
N ASP A 175 9.32 4.15 -17.05
CA ASP A 175 9.22 3.69 -18.43
C ASP A 175 10.59 3.61 -19.12
N LYS A 176 10.60 3.14 -20.37
CA LYS A 176 11.83 2.99 -21.17
C LYS A 176 12.60 4.30 -21.42
N TYR A 177 11.99 5.46 -21.15
CA TYR A 177 12.59 6.78 -21.31
C TYR A 177 13.08 7.37 -19.98
N GLY A 178 12.97 6.63 -18.88
CA GLY A 178 13.32 7.15 -17.56
C GLY A 178 12.21 8.00 -16.93
N ILE A 179 11.00 8.01 -17.50
CA ILE A 179 9.88 8.82 -16.99
C ILE A 179 9.10 7.99 -15.97
N TYR A 180 8.86 8.56 -14.79
CA TYR A 180 8.00 7.98 -13.77
C TYR A 180 6.55 7.87 -14.27
N LYS A 181 5.94 6.72 -14.03
CA LYS A 181 4.57 6.38 -14.36
C LYS A 181 3.92 5.68 -13.18
N GLU A 182 2.62 5.89 -13.06
CA GLU A 182 1.78 5.27 -12.05
C GLU A 182 0.49 4.82 -12.74
N ASP A 183 -0.14 3.76 -12.23
CA ASP A 183 -1.46 3.33 -12.72
C ASP A 183 -2.45 4.49 -12.62
N SER A 184 -3.35 4.60 -13.61
CA SER A 184 -4.40 5.61 -13.64
C SER A 184 -5.73 5.00 -13.21
N PHE A 185 -5.96 4.94 -11.91
CA PHE A 185 -7.28 4.65 -11.34
C PHE A 185 -8.05 5.93 -11.05
N SER A 186 -9.38 5.82 -11.02
CA SER A 186 -10.24 6.86 -10.43
C SER A 186 -10.37 6.59 -8.93
N GLY A 187 -10.85 7.58 -8.18
CA GLY A 187 -11.23 7.38 -6.79
C GLY A 187 -12.75 7.30 -6.65
N LEU A 188 -13.22 6.75 -5.53
CA LEU A 188 -14.63 6.68 -5.19
C LEU A 188 -14.91 7.55 -3.95
N VAL A 189 -16.04 8.25 -3.97
CA VAL A 189 -16.51 9.04 -2.82
C VAL A 189 -17.98 8.77 -2.58
N CYS A 190 -18.35 8.67 -1.30
CA CYS A 190 -19.73 8.47 -0.89
C CYS A 190 -19.97 9.01 0.51
N GLU A 191 -21.24 9.28 0.82
CA GLU A 191 -21.69 9.62 2.16
C GLU A 191 -22.02 8.32 2.89
N VAL A 192 -21.60 8.22 4.14
CA VAL A 192 -21.87 7.09 5.03
C VAL A 192 -22.47 7.61 6.32
N ALA A 193 -23.33 6.84 6.98
CA ALA A 193 -23.88 7.22 8.27
C ALA A 193 -22.85 7.03 9.41
N ASP A 194 -22.11 5.92 9.36
CA ASP A 194 -21.19 5.50 10.41
C ASP A 194 -20.08 4.55 9.89
N SER A 195 -19.28 4.01 10.82
CA SER A 195 -18.21 3.06 10.50
C SER A 195 -18.72 1.71 9.98
N SER A 196 -19.96 1.33 10.32
CA SER A 196 -20.56 0.07 9.88
C SER A 196 -20.88 0.14 8.39
N GLU A 197 -21.48 1.24 7.94
CA GLU A 197 -21.68 1.46 6.50
C GLU A 197 -20.37 1.53 5.74
N ALA A 198 -19.34 2.19 6.28
CA ALA A 198 -18.02 2.21 5.66
C ALA A 198 -17.41 0.80 5.52
N THR A 199 -17.59 -0.05 6.52
CA THR A 199 -17.17 -1.46 6.49
C THR A 199 -17.93 -2.26 5.43
N GLN A 200 -19.24 -2.04 5.31
CA GLN A 200 -20.05 -2.71 4.30
C GLN A 200 -19.61 -2.32 2.88
N ILE A 201 -19.35 -1.03 2.63
CA ILE A 201 -18.82 -0.56 1.35
C ILE A 201 -17.45 -1.18 1.06
N PHE A 202 -16.57 -1.24 2.07
CA PHE A 202 -15.27 -1.89 1.91
C PHE A 202 -15.42 -3.36 1.49
N ASN A 203 -16.26 -4.13 2.17
CA ASN A 203 -16.46 -5.55 1.85
C ASN A 203 -16.98 -5.75 0.41
N GLU A 204 -17.94 -4.92 -0.02
CA GLU A 204 -18.45 -4.97 -1.39
C GLU A 204 -17.38 -4.59 -2.42
N LEU A 205 -16.56 -3.57 -2.15
CA LEU A 205 -15.45 -3.18 -3.01
C LEU A 205 -14.36 -4.24 -3.05
N ASN A 206 -14.09 -4.89 -1.93
CA ASN A 206 -13.11 -5.96 -1.81
C ASN A 206 -13.44 -7.14 -2.73
N ASP A 207 -14.72 -7.45 -2.91
CA ASP A 207 -15.16 -8.50 -3.83
C ASP A 207 -15.28 -7.98 -5.29
N TYR A 208 -15.74 -6.74 -5.46
CA TYR A 208 -16.01 -6.17 -6.79
C TYR A 208 -14.73 -5.79 -7.56
N LEU A 209 -13.81 -5.05 -6.93
CA LEU A 209 -12.69 -4.42 -7.63
C LEU A 209 -11.67 -5.40 -8.21
N PRO A 210 -11.30 -6.52 -7.55
CA PRO A 210 -10.32 -7.45 -8.12
C PRO A 210 -10.80 -8.06 -9.45
N SER A 211 -12.07 -8.47 -9.53
CA SER A 211 -12.67 -9.02 -10.76
C SER A 211 -12.77 -7.99 -11.89
N ARG A 212 -12.81 -6.70 -11.54
CA ARG A 212 -12.92 -5.56 -12.48
C ARG A 212 -11.61 -4.83 -12.69
N LYS A 213 -10.50 -5.33 -12.14
CA LYS A 213 -9.17 -4.73 -12.24
C LYS A 213 -9.14 -3.26 -11.81
N GLY A 214 -9.87 -2.92 -10.75
CA GLY A 214 -9.88 -1.57 -10.15
C GLY A 214 -10.80 -0.55 -10.84
N VAL A 215 -11.68 -0.98 -11.75
CA VAL A 215 -12.62 -0.08 -12.44
C VAL A 215 -13.86 0.17 -11.56
N PHE A 216 -13.97 1.37 -10.99
CA PHE A 216 -15.14 1.80 -10.20
C PHE A 216 -16.46 1.96 -10.99
N PRO A 217 -16.47 2.47 -12.24
CA PRO A 217 -17.71 2.58 -13.01
C PRO A 217 -18.52 1.28 -13.04
N GLY A 218 -19.81 1.37 -12.68
CA GLY A 218 -20.71 0.22 -12.59
C GLY A 218 -20.82 -0.41 -11.20
N PHE A 219 -19.99 0.00 -10.24
CA PHE A 219 -20.17 -0.38 -8.84
C PHE A 219 -21.51 0.15 -8.32
N LYS A 220 -22.30 -0.75 -7.72
CA LYS A 220 -23.54 -0.43 -7.03
C LYS A 220 -23.44 -1.04 -5.64
N SER A 221 -23.51 -0.20 -4.62
CA SER A 221 -23.59 -0.69 -3.25
C SER A 221 -25.00 -1.19 -2.93
N SER A 222 -25.12 -2.11 -1.98
CA SER A 222 -26.42 -2.48 -1.41
C SER A 222 -27.01 -1.39 -0.51
N LEU A 223 -26.18 -0.43 -0.08
CA LEU A 223 -26.62 0.73 0.71
C LEU A 223 -27.23 1.82 -0.18
N PRO A 224 -28.19 2.62 0.33
CA PRO A 224 -28.81 3.74 -0.39
C PRO A 224 -27.87 4.94 -0.61
N ASN A 225 -26.57 4.72 -0.56
CA ASN A 225 -25.56 5.78 -0.49
C ASN A 225 -25.33 6.42 -1.87
N ASN A 226 -25.20 7.74 -1.89
CA ASN A 226 -24.87 8.48 -3.10
C ASN A 226 -23.38 8.28 -3.44
N ILE A 227 -23.09 7.23 -4.20
CA ILE A 227 -21.74 6.89 -4.64
C ILE A 227 -21.41 7.65 -5.92
N LYS A 228 -20.27 8.32 -5.92
CA LYS A 228 -19.71 9.03 -7.07
C LYS A 228 -18.28 8.59 -7.31
N VAL A 229 -17.88 8.61 -8.57
CA VAL A 229 -16.49 8.44 -8.99
C VAL A 229 -15.89 9.82 -9.27
N PHE A 230 -14.63 10.02 -8.91
CA PHE A 230 -13.88 11.22 -9.23
C PHE A 230 -12.56 10.87 -9.93
N GLU A 231 -12.11 11.80 -10.76
CA GLU A 231 -10.86 11.69 -11.50
C GLU A 231 -9.79 12.52 -10.81
N HIS A 232 -8.54 12.07 -10.88
CA HIS A 232 -7.39 12.81 -10.37
C HIS A 232 -7.10 14.00 -11.27
N ARG A 233 -6.99 15.18 -10.66
CA ARG A 233 -6.64 16.44 -11.31
C ARG A 233 -5.35 16.95 -10.71
N SER A 234 -4.33 17.11 -11.53
CA SER A 234 -3.11 17.84 -11.14
C SER A 234 -3.37 19.35 -11.19
N THR A 235 -2.90 20.06 -10.18
CA THR A 235 -2.94 21.54 -10.13
C THR A 235 -1.71 22.20 -10.71
N GLY A 236 -0.70 21.43 -11.12
CA GLY A 236 0.62 21.97 -11.50
C GLY A 236 1.44 22.53 -10.35
N ASN A 237 0.89 22.55 -9.12
CA ASN A 237 1.62 22.92 -7.91
C ASN A 237 2.36 21.68 -7.36
N PRO A 238 3.68 21.67 -7.27
CA PRO A 238 4.43 20.53 -6.74
C PRO A 238 4.06 20.17 -5.29
N ASP A 239 3.70 21.15 -4.45
CA ASP A 239 3.44 20.93 -3.01
C ASP A 239 1.97 20.57 -2.70
N GLY A 240 1.12 20.52 -3.73
CA GLY A 240 -0.33 20.38 -3.58
C GLY A 240 -1.02 19.88 -4.84
N TRP A 241 -0.34 19.05 -5.63
CA TRP A 241 -0.86 18.65 -6.95
C TRP A 241 -2.19 17.90 -6.86
N CYS A 242 -2.47 17.19 -5.75
CA CYS A 242 -3.76 16.52 -5.52
C CYS A 242 -4.83 17.39 -4.83
N ASP A 243 -4.56 18.65 -4.49
CA ASP A 243 -5.53 19.47 -3.75
C ASP A 243 -6.82 19.70 -4.53
N ALA A 244 -6.72 19.86 -5.87
CA ALA A 244 -7.91 19.92 -6.71
C ALA A 244 -8.69 18.60 -6.72
N THR A 245 -8.02 17.46 -6.57
CA THR A 245 -8.66 16.14 -6.50
C THR A 245 -9.43 15.99 -5.19
N ALA A 246 -8.83 16.34 -4.06
CA ALA A 246 -9.51 16.28 -2.75
C ALA A 246 -10.74 17.20 -2.71
N VAL A 247 -10.61 18.44 -3.22
CA VAL A 247 -11.74 19.38 -3.36
C VAL A 247 -12.81 18.83 -4.32
N LEU A 248 -12.40 18.23 -5.44
CA LEU A 248 -13.33 17.62 -6.38
C LEU A 248 -14.12 16.47 -5.73
N ALA A 249 -13.45 15.58 -4.99
CA ALA A 249 -14.09 14.48 -4.28
C ALA A 249 -15.17 14.99 -3.32
N LEU A 250 -14.87 16.01 -2.51
CA LEU A 250 -15.86 16.62 -1.62
C LEU A 250 -16.99 17.33 -2.38
N SER A 251 -16.68 18.00 -3.50
CA SER A 251 -17.69 18.68 -4.32
C SER A 251 -18.71 17.72 -4.95
N LYS A 252 -18.30 16.48 -5.25
CA LYS A 252 -19.21 15.43 -5.74
C LYS A 252 -20.27 15.04 -4.72
N MET A 253 -20.00 15.31 -3.44
CA MET A 253 -20.91 15.14 -2.31
C MET A 253 -21.61 16.44 -1.89
N GLU A 254 -21.58 17.46 -2.78
CA GLU A 254 -22.18 18.78 -2.57
C GLU A 254 -21.54 19.57 -1.42
N VAL A 255 -20.37 19.14 -0.95
CA VAL A 255 -19.60 19.83 0.08
C VAL A 255 -18.74 20.90 -0.59
N LYS A 256 -19.01 22.17 -0.26
CA LYS A 256 -18.24 23.32 -0.74
C LYS A 256 -17.06 23.59 0.18
N VAL A 257 -15.86 23.29 -0.29
CA VAL A 257 -14.59 23.64 0.36
C VAL A 257 -13.74 24.51 -0.57
N ARG A 258 -12.91 25.37 0.01
CA ARG A 258 -11.90 26.13 -0.74
C ARG A 258 -10.62 25.31 -0.86
N ARG A 259 -9.89 25.48 -1.96
CA ARG A 259 -8.55 24.91 -2.07
C ARG A 259 -7.66 25.53 -0.99
N PRO A 260 -6.77 24.75 -0.36
CA PRO A 260 -5.71 25.30 0.48
C PRO A 260 -4.95 26.36 -0.30
N GLN A 261 -4.79 27.56 0.27
CA GLN A 261 -3.85 28.54 -0.25
C GLN A 261 -2.48 28.16 0.29
N THR A 262 -1.48 28.02 -0.57
CA THR A 262 -0.09 28.06 -0.12
C THR A 262 0.14 29.43 0.51
N LEU A 263 0.63 29.45 1.75
CA LEU A 263 1.23 30.66 2.29
C LEU A 263 2.44 30.97 1.40
N ASP A 264 2.40 32.08 0.66
CA ASP A 264 3.57 32.57 -0.06
C ASP A 264 4.66 32.87 0.97
N THR A 265 5.59 31.92 1.14
CA THR A 265 6.74 32.07 2.05
C THR A 265 7.64 33.25 1.66
N GLU A 266 7.47 33.82 0.46
CA GLU A 266 8.20 35.00 -0.02
C GLU A 266 7.80 36.33 0.65
N LYS A 267 6.76 36.36 1.51
CA LYS A 267 6.36 37.60 2.21
C LYS A 267 6.83 37.72 3.66
N LEU A 268 7.66 36.81 4.15
CA LEU A 268 8.21 36.86 5.52
C LEU A 268 9.68 37.29 5.61
N GLU A 269 10.33 37.63 4.49
CA GLU A 269 11.70 38.18 4.47
C GLU A 269 11.76 39.69 4.19
N GLN A 270 10.62 40.39 4.28
CA GLN A 270 10.57 41.85 4.23
C GLN A 270 9.74 42.40 5.38
N ASP A 271 10.24 42.25 6.61
CA ASP A 271 10.00 43.16 7.72
C ASP A 271 11.15 43.06 8.74
#